data_AF-A0A957NM23-F1
#
_entry.id   AF-A0A957NM23-F1
#
_cell.length_a   1.000
_cell.length_b   1.000
_cell.length_c   1.000
_cell.angle_alpha   90.00
_cell.angle_beta   90.00
_cell.angle_gamma   90.00
#
_symmetry.space_group_name_H-M   'P 1'
#
loop_
_entity.id
_entity.type
_entity.pdbx_description
1 polymer ?
#
loop_
_entity_poly.entity_id
_entity_poly.type
_entity_poly.pdbx_seq_one_letter_code
_entity_poly.pdbx_strand_id
1 'polypeptide(L)'
;MNILTHPFRQHRSHRLLLAGLLAGLAVILFGRAVFAHEGGFTPNIYDLHLDTVDHAIQANAALQQQASSVSAAGINAPCNGGPTIDGILLDECYVHSFDVNGTQKSVTVWYTKNQTDATRVVDGNTLTLKHWITADSQAVQVGEWFEDAWVRYHTDSGHHLYDNGCNNNVNVQLEDGVGWSGIAYWASSGKCTIGIDAPTVRNGGGQRTVYHEAQHYLQYSYDDGCYSNLKANYDGGSDAGNAEFTEGYADVGSDSVDPTIDAGYQLGSSYNPSTSMYDKNYGNRFLKYLIEQLGTVGNPNDPWHHIDAMYAHYAMCDAQDTLYVLDDLIPSLSGGKWSMDQFFLNFFAANWALAWADPATQSELVYLDDDPGTHNGAPLTQSASLSSGSQTWSSTSPDDYAAEYFEITPQNDCKYVEVSVDGQAGARLGINLMAADTSAPTSVSRSASIGEDYVRLFAGAGVHNK
;
A
#
# COMPACT_ATOMS: atom_id res chain seq x y z
N MET A 1 -35.73 19.69 18.99
CA MET A 1 -35.51 19.71 20.44
C MET A 1 -35.91 18.36 21.02
N ASN A 2 -34.95 17.45 21.16
CA ASN A 2 -34.84 16.49 22.25
C ASN A 2 -33.53 15.73 22.06
N ILE A 3 -32.68 15.87 23.07
CA ILE A 3 -31.32 15.37 23.19
C ILE A 3 -31.42 13.95 23.74
N LEU A 4 -30.77 12.98 23.10
CA LEU A 4 -30.52 11.66 23.67
C LEU A 4 -29.01 11.44 23.75
N THR A 5 -28.51 11.55 24.97
CA THR A 5 -27.15 11.28 25.42
C THR A 5 -26.92 9.76 25.55
N HIS A 6 -25.84 9.25 24.95
CA HIS A 6 -25.27 7.94 25.30
C HIS A 6 -24.05 8.11 26.24
N PRO A 7 -23.78 7.13 27.13
CA PRO A 7 -22.96 7.36 28.31
C PRO A 7 -21.49 6.98 28.13
N PHE A 8 -20.64 7.80 28.74
CA PHE A 8 -19.25 7.51 29.12
C PHE A 8 -19.12 6.17 29.87
N ARG A 9 -18.14 5.34 29.49
CA ARG A 9 -17.70 4.19 30.28
C ARG A 9 -16.27 4.39 30.78
N GLN A 10 -16.15 4.32 32.10
CA GLN A 10 -14.96 4.59 32.91
C GLN A 10 -13.87 3.52 32.76
N HIS A 11 -12.62 4.02 32.80
CA HIS A 11 -11.39 3.28 33.07
C HIS A 11 -11.51 2.28 34.24
N ARG A 12 -11.02 1.06 34.02
CA ARG A 12 -10.56 0.18 35.11
C ARG A 12 -9.05 0.04 35.05
N SER A 13 -8.43 0.61 36.08
CA SER A 13 -7.02 0.45 36.42
C SER A 13 -6.83 -0.87 37.17
N HIS A 14 -5.92 -1.72 36.69
CA HIS A 14 -5.31 -2.76 37.53
C HIS A 14 -3.79 -2.69 37.41
N ARG A 15 -3.18 -2.14 38.46
CA ARG A 15 -1.80 -2.42 38.85
C ARG A 15 -1.80 -3.65 39.75
N LEU A 16 -1.01 -4.66 39.42
CA LEU A 16 -0.40 -5.53 40.43
C LEU A 16 1.06 -5.79 40.05
N LEU A 17 1.96 -5.40 40.95
CA LEU A 17 3.36 -5.79 40.97
C LEU A 17 3.48 -7.28 41.32
N LEU A 18 4.42 -7.98 40.69
CA LEU A 18 5.40 -8.77 41.44
C LEU A 18 6.70 -8.94 40.62
N ALA A 19 7.81 -8.85 41.34
CA ALA A 19 9.16 -8.75 40.85
C ALA A 19 9.87 -10.11 40.71
N GLY A 20 10.91 -10.13 39.86
CA GLY A 20 12.13 -10.91 40.10
C GLY A 20 12.53 -11.90 39.01
N LEU A 21 13.50 -11.53 38.17
CA LEU A 21 14.83 -12.15 38.21
C LEU A 21 15.86 -11.29 37.44
N LEU A 22 16.94 -10.94 38.14
CA LEU A 22 18.19 -10.42 37.60
C LEU A 22 18.97 -11.53 36.86
N ALA A 23 19.67 -11.18 35.78
CA ALA A 23 21.14 -11.20 35.69
C ALA A 23 21.63 -11.33 34.23
N GLY A 24 22.41 -10.37 33.75
CA GLY A 24 23.08 -10.44 32.44
C GLY A 24 23.71 -9.13 32.00
N LEU A 25 24.76 -8.69 32.71
CA LEU A 25 25.66 -7.54 32.41
C LEU A 25 25.98 -7.42 30.91
N ALA A 26 25.95 -6.25 30.25
CA ALA A 26 26.65 -4.98 30.54
C ALA A 26 28.19 -5.12 30.67
N VAL A 27 28.87 -5.24 29.52
CA VAL A 27 30.30 -4.99 29.28
C VAL A 27 30.30 -4.46 27.83
N ILE A 28 30.69 -3.26 27.41
CA ILE A 28 31.88 -2.46 27.68
C ILE A 28 31.54 -1.01 27.26
N LEU A 29 31.67 -0.04 28.15
CA LEU A 29 31.95 1.36 27.78
C LEU A 29 32.88 1.96 28.83
N PHE A 30 33.91 2.65 28.34
CA PHE A 30 34.93 3.48 29.00
C PHE A 30 36.35 2.93 29.23
N GLY A 31 37.25 3.49 28.42
CA GLY A 31 38.69 3.66 28.64
C GLY A 31 39.41 3.66 27.29
N ARG A 32 40.15 4.66 26.81
CA ARG A 32 40.71 5.91 27.35
C ARG A 32 41.10 6.78 26.13
N ALA A 33 41.18 8.09 26.33
CA ALA A 33 41.80 9.02 25.38
C ALA A 33 43.33 9.14 25.61
N VAL A 34 44.03 9.52 24.52
CA VAL A 34 45.35 10.18 24.39
C VAL A 34 46.61 9.29 24.35
N PHE A 35 47.17 9.12 23.14
CA PHE A 35 48.54 9.53 22.77
C PHE A 35 48.62 9.71 21.24
N ALA A 36 49.24 10.81 20.80
CA ALA A 36 49.56 11.12 19.41
C ALA A 36 50.96 10.60 19.05
N HIS A 37 51.14 9.97 17.88
CA HIS A 37 52.13 10.31 16.83
C HIS A 37 52.17 9.22 15.73
N GLU A 38 52.11 9.67 14.48
CA GLU A 38 52.71 9.13 13.24
C GLU A 38 52.68 7.62 12.91
N GLY A 39 52.03 7.30 11.79
CA GLY A 39 52.25 6.05 11.05
C GLY A 39 51.00 5.60 10.30
N GLY A 40 50.91 5.89 9.01
CA GLY A 40 49.73 5.63 8.19
C GLY A 40 49.40 4.16 7.98
N PHE A 41 48.11 3.85 8.06
CA PHE A 41 47.45 2.80 7.29
C PHE A 41 45.95 3.13 7.26
N THR A 42 45.47 3.72 6.17
CA THR A 42 44.04 3.84 5.88
C THR A 42 43.57 2.53 5.27
N PRO A 43 42.60 1.81 5.85
CA PRO A 43 41.94 0.71 5.14
C PRO A 43 41.19 1.31 3.94
N ASN A 44 41.44 0.74 2.78
CA ASN A 44 40.89 1.20 1.51
C ASN A 44 39.38 0.89 1.51
N ILE A 45 38.54 1.93 1.40
CA ILE A 45 37.06 1.82 1.39
C ILE A 45 36.55 0.95 0.22
N TYR A 46 37.42 0.65 -0.75
CA TYR A 46 37.13 -0.25 -1.87
C TYR A 46 37.07 -1.75 -1.50
N ASP A 47 37.69 -2.21 -0.40
CA ASP A 47 37.65 -3.64 -0.05
C ASP A 47 36.36 -4.06 0.66
N LEU A 48 35.68 -3.13 1.37
CA LEU A 48 34.39 -3.41 1.99
C LEU A 48 33.22 -3.46 0.99
N HIS A 49 33.41 -2.88 -0.20
CA HIS A 49 32.37 -2.86 -1.23
C HIS A 49 32.37 -4.16 -2.07
N LEU A 50 33.53 -4.81 -2.25
CA LEU A 50 33.62 -6.07 -3.01
C LEU A 50 33.04 -7.26 -2.24
N ASP A 51 33.30 -7.39 -0.94
CA ASP A 51 32.74 -8.49 -0.13
C ASP A 51 31.21 -8.41 0.03
N THR A 52 30.63 -7.21 -0.06
CA THR A 52 29.18 -7.03 0.04
C THR A 52 28.48 -7.33 -1.29
N VAL A 53 29.13 -6.99 -2.42
CA VAL A 53 28.64 -7.30 -3.76
C VAL A 53 28.77 -8.80 -4.06
N ASP A 54 29.84 -9.45 -3.64
CA ASP A 54 30.02 -10.90 -3.83
C ASP A 54 29.02 -11.72 -2.98
N HIS A 55 28.65 -11.27 -1.78
CA HIS A 55 27.57 -11.91 -1.00
C HIS A 55 26.18 -11.69 -1.62
N ALA A 56 25.91 -10.51 -2.19
CA ALA A 56 24.64 -10.25 -2.89
C ALA A 56 24.51 -11.06 -4.18
N ILE A 57 25.61 -11.23 -4.94
CA ILE A 57 25.65 -12.08 -6.12
C ILE A 57 25.48 -13.56 -5.76
N GLN A 58 26.07 -14.01 -4.64
CA GLN A 58 25.89 -15.37 -4.15
C GLN A 58 24.48 -15.63 -3.60
N ALA A 59 23.83 -14.64 -2.97
CA ALA A 59 22.44 -14.73 -2.54
C ALA A 59 21.47 -14.83 -3.75
N ASN A 60 21.69 -14.04 -4.80
CA ASN A 60 20.92 -14.14 -6.04
C ASN A 60 21.16 -15.46 -6.80
N ALA A 61 22.41 -15.95 -6.83
CA ALA A 61 22.72 -17.25 -7.41
C ALA A 61 22.14 -18.42 -6.59
N ALA A 62 22.03 -18.28 -5.27
CA ALA A 62 21.38 -19.26 -4.40
C ALA A 62 19.85 -19.26 -4.55
N LEU A 63 19.22 -18.09 -4.74
CA LEU A 63 17.80 -17.98 -5.10
C LEU A 63 17.51 -18.59 -6.48
N GLN A 64 18.38 -18.36 -7.47
CA GLN A 64 18.26 -18.98 -8.80
C GLN A 64 18.56 -20.50 -8.79
N GLN A 65 19.43 -20.97 -7.90
CA GLN A 65 19.70 -22.41 -7.73
C GLN A 65 18.62 -23.13 -6.91
N GLN A 66 17.97 -22.47 -5.94
CA GLN A 66 16.77 -23.00 -5.28
C GLN A 66 15.60 -23.13 -6.26
N ALA A 67 15.41 -22.16 -7.17
CA ALA A 67 14.46 -22.25 -8.28
C ALA A 67 14.78 -23.39 -9.27
N SER A 68 16.00 -23.92 -9.27
CA SER A 68 16.45 -24.96 -10.20
C SER A 68 16.35 -26.40 -9.65
N SER A 69 15.88 -26.60 -8.40
CA SER A 69 15.75 -27.93 -7.79
C SER A 69 14.32 -28.41 -7.57
N VAL A 70 13.33 -27.68 -8.12
CA VAL A 70 11.94 -28.14 -8.17
C VAL A 70 11.89 -29.38 -9.05
N SER A 71 11.63 -30.54 -8.44
CA SER A 71 11.24 -31.73 -9.21
C SER A 71 9.98 -31.36 -9.99
N ALA A 72 10.03 -31.43 -11.31
CA ALA A 72 8.85 -31.24 -12.16
C ALA A 72 7.72 -32.17 -11.69
N ALA A 73 6.75 -31.59 -10.96
CA ALA A 73 5.50 -32.26 -10.69
C ALA A 73 4.83 -32.50 -12.06
N GLY A 74 4.55 -33.77 -12.37
CA GLY A 74 4.08 -34.18 -13.68
C GLY A 74 2.81 -33.42 -14.06
N ILE A 75 2.86 -32.67 -15.16
CA ILE A 75 1.66 -32.30 -15.92
C ILE A 75 0.96 -33.61 -16.28
N ASN A 76 -0.34 -33.71 -16.01
CA ASN A 76 -1.25 -34.84 -16.27
C ASN A 76 -1.54 -35.75 -15.07
N ALA A 77 -2.49 -35.31 -14.25
CA ALA A 77 -3.69 -36.12 -14.08
C ALA A 77 -4.89 -35.23 -14.40
N PRO A 78 -5.82 -35.62 -15.31
CA PRO A 78 -7.11 -34.93 -15.39
C PRO A 78 -7.74 -34.99 -14.00
N CYS A 79 -7.90 -33.84 -13.36
CA CYS A 79 -8.65 -33.80 -12.11
C CYS A 79 -10.08 -34.23 -12.44
N ASN A 80 -10.52 -35.31 -11.80
CA ASN A 80 -11.88 -35.80 -11.97
C ASN A 80 -12.84 -34.83 -11.27
N GLY A 81 -13.55 -34.02 -12.06
CA GLY A 81 -14.51 -33.04 -11.57
C GLY A 81 -13.83 -31.76 -11.08
N GLY A 82 -14.03 -30.68 -11.83
CA GLY A 82 -13.68 -29.32 -11.43
C GLY A 82 -14.91 -28.44 -11.20
N PRO A 83 -14.71 -27.18 -10.83
CA PRO A 83 -15.79 -26.22 -10.65
C PRO A 83 -16.51 -25.94 -11.97
N THR A 84 -17.81 -25.66 -11.88
CA THR A 84 -18.62 -25.23 -13.02
C THR A 84 -18.96 -23.76 -12.84
N ILE A 85 -18.60 -22.94 -13.83
CA ILE A 85 -18.78 -21.48 -13.83
C ILE A 85 -19.59 -21.13 -15.06
N ASP A 86 -20.71 -20.43 -14.88
CA ASP A 86 -21.64 -20.07 -15.96
C ASP A 86 -22.04 -21.25 -16.88
N GLY A 87 -22.14 -22.45 -16.30
CA GLY A 87 -22.46 -23.67 -17.03
C GLY A 87 -21.30 -24.33 -17.78
N ILE A 88 -20.08 -23.78 -17.69
CA ILE A 88 -18.85 -24.35 -18.23
C ILE A 88 -18.08 -25.07 -17.12
N LEU A 89 -17.76 -26.33 -17.35
CA LEU A 89 -16.91 -27.13 -16.46
C LEU A 89 -15.44 -26.78 -16.74
N LEU A 90 -14.70 -26.42 -15.69
CA LEU A 90 -13.24 -26.41 -15.72
C LEU A 90 -12.76 -27.86 -15.57
N ASP A 91 -12.57 -28.54 -16.69
CA ASP A 91 -12.39 -29.99 -16.78
C ASP A 91 -10.93 -30.46 -16.68
N GLU A 92 -9.99 -29.53 -16.60
CA GLU A 92 -8.56 -29.77 -16.44
C GLU A 92 -8.01 -29.04 -15.21
N CYS A 93 -6.86 -29.52 -14.71
CA CYS A 93 -6.20 -28.91 -13.57
C CYS A 93 -4.68 -29.04 -13.65
N TYR A 94 -4.00 -28.11 -13.00
CA TYR A 94 -2.58 -28.20 -12.67
C TYR A 94 -2.42 -28.08 -11.16
N VAL A 95 -1.71 -29.03 -10.53
CA VAL A 95 -1.39 -28.97 -9.10
C VAL A 95 0.08 -28.59 -8.96
N HIS A 96 0.30 -27.43 -8.38
CA HIS A 96 1.62 -26.91 -8.05
C HIS A 96 1.87 -27.10 -6.55
N SER A 97 2.99 -27.69 -6.15
CA SER A 97 3.31 -27.95 -4.73
C SER A 97 4.70 -27.44 -4.42
N PHE A 98 4.81 -26.65 -3.36
CA PHE A 98 6.02 -25.91 -2.99
C PHE A 98 6.15 -25.79 -1.47
N ASP A 99 7.32 -25.41 -0.99
CA ASP A 99 7.60 -25.21 0.43
C ASP A 99 7.58 -23.71 0.76
N VAL A 100 6.88 -23.35 1.83
CA VAL A 100 6.94 -22.01 2.42
C VAL A 100 7.43 -22.13 3.85
N ASN A 101 8.71 -21.82 4.07
CA ASN A 101 9.37 -21.85 5.38
C ASN A 101 9.19 -23.20 6.13
N GLY A 102 9.39 -24.32 5.43
CA GLY A 102 9.26 -25.67 5.99
C GLY A 102 7.82 -26.21 6.02
N THR A 103 6.83 -25.45 5.52
CA THR A 103 5.45 -25.90 5.38
C THR A 103 5.13 -26.19 3.93
N GLN A 104 4.81 -27.46 3.61
CA GLN A 104 4.34 -27.85 2.28
C GLN A 104 2.98 -27.21 1.98
N LYS A 105 2.94 -26.39 0.93
CA LYS A 105 1.75 -25.77 0.35
C LYS A 105 1.47 -26.32 -1.05
N SER A 106 0.25 -26.10 -1.51
CA SER A 106 -0.10 -26.35 -2.90
C SER A 106 -1.12 -25.35 -3.44
N VAL A 107 -1.14 -25.23 -4.77
CA VAL A 107 -2.14 -24.50 -5.53
C VAL A 107 -2.69 -25.42 -6.60
N THR A 108 -4.01 -25.54 -6.67
CA THR A 108 -4.69 -26.27 -7.73
C THR A 108 -5.33 -25.27 -8.69
N VAL A 109 -4.76 -25.13 -9.89
CA VAL A 109 -5.27 -24.27 -10.96
C VAL A 109 -6.23 -25.08 -11.83
N TRP A 110 -7.52 -24.77 -11.73
CA TRP A 110 -8.60 -25.33 -12.52
C TRP A 110 -8.79 -24.51 -13.79
N TYR A 111 -8.91 -25.19 -14.94
CA TYR A 111 -9.09 -24.55 -16.23
C TYR A 111 -9.81 -25.45 -17.22
N THR A 112 -10.18 -24.90 -18.37
CA THR A 112 -10.58 -25.68 -19.54
C THR A 112 -9.91 -25.13 -20.79
N LYS A 113 -9.62 -26.01 -21.76
CA LYS A 113 -9.26 -25.62 -23.13
C LYS A 113 -10.45 -25.65 -24.09
N ASN A 114 -11.64 -25.99 -23.59
CA ASN A 114 -12.86 -25.96 -24.38
C ASN A 114 -13.27 -24.50 -24.68
N GLN A 115 -13.14 -24.12 -25.95
CA GLN A 115 -13.44 -22.76 -26.43
C GLN A 115 -14.96 -22.54 -26.61
N THR A 116 -15.69 -22.70 -25.51
CA THR A 116 -17.12 -22.40 -25.43
C THR A 116 -17.30 -21.06 -24.74
N ASP A 117 -18.11 -20.20 -25.34
CA ASP A 117 -18.51 -18.94 -24.73
C ASP A 117 -19.66 -19.19 -23.74
N ALA A 118 -19.57 -18.59 -22.56
CA ALA A 118 -20.63 -18.54 -21.58
C ALA A 118 -21.47 -17.27 -21.72
N THR A 119 -22.67 -17.29 -21.15
CA THR A 119 -23.57 -16.13 -21.13
C THR A 119 -24.02 -15.84 -19.71
N ARG A 120 -23.77 -14.62 -19.23
CA ARG A 120 -24.19 -14.14 -17.90
C ARG A 120 -24.99 -12.86 -18.05
N VAL A 121 -26.06 -12.69 -17.27
CA VAL A 121 -26.83 -11.44 -17.23
C VAL A 121 -26.44 -10.67 -15.97
N VAL A 122 -25.94 -9.45 -16.14
CA VAL A 122 -25.56 -8.54 -15.05
C VAL A 122 -26.24 -7.20 -15.27
N ASP A 123 -27.02 -6.74 -14.29
CA ASP A 123 -27.82 -5.51 -14.35
C ASP A 123 -28.68 -5.38 -15.62
N GLY A 124 -29.26 -6.50 -16.06
CA GLY A 124 -30.10 -6.57 -17.25
C GLY A 124 -29.33 -6.60 -18.58
N ASN A 125 -28.00 -6.54 -18.56
CA ASN A 125 -27.15 -6.66 -19.74
C ASN A 125 -26.63 -8.09 -19.88
N THR A 126 -26.75 -8.65 -21.09
CA THR A 126 -26.19 -9.96 -21.43
C THR A 126 -24.71 -9.80 -21.81
N LEU A 127 -23.85 -10.51 -21.09
CA LEU A 127 -22.41 -10.55 -21.29
C LEU A 127 -22.01 -11.90 -21.89
N THR A 128 -21.00 -11.87 -22.76
CA THR A 128 -20.35 -13.06 -23.31
C THR A 128 -19.00 -13.23 -22.62
N LEU A 129 -18.80 -14.37 -21.96
CA LEU A 129 -17.63 -14.66 -21.13
C LEU A 129 -16.84 -15.85 -21.67
N LYS A 130 -15.52 -15.85 -21.51
CA LYS A 130 -14.58 -16.81 -22.10
C LYS A 130 -13.65 -17.44 -21.06
N HIS A 131 -14.19 -18.37 -20.26
CA HIS A 131 -13.50 -19.07 -19.14
C HIS A 131 -12.43 -20.10 -19.56
N TRP A 132 -11.81 -19.96 -20.74
CA TRP A 132 -10.90 -20.97 -21.30
C TRP A 132 -9.51 -20.42 -21.61
N ILE A 133 -8.49 -21.27 -21.52
CA ILE A 133 -7.10 -20.98 -21.91
C ILE A 133 -6.69 -21.83 -23.13
N THR A 134 -5.54 -21.54 -23.73
CA THR A 134 -5.07 -22.23 -24.94
C THR A 134 -4.11 -23.39 -24.69
N ALA A 135 -3.37 -23.39 -23.58
CA ALA A 135 -2.32 -24.37 -23.32
C ALA A 135 -2.11 -24.59 -21.82
N ASP A 136 -1.67 -25.79 -21.45
CA ASP A 136 -1.41 -26.16 -20.04
C ASP A 136 -0.30 -25.31 -19.42
N SER A 137 0.67 -24.85 -20.23
CA SER A 137 1.73 -23.96 -19.78
C SER A 137 1.22 -22.65 -19.17
N GLN A 138 0.03 -22.20 -19.55
CA GLN A 138 -0.60 -21.01 -18.98
C GLN A 138 -1.11 -21.27 -17.55
N ALA A 139 -1.64 -22.47 -17.28
CA ALA A 139 -2.01 -22.87 -15.92
C ALA A 139 -0.79 -23.14 -15.04
N VAL A 140 0.29 -23.68 -15.62
CA VAL A 140 1.58 -23.84 -14.94
C VAL A 140 2.12 -22.49 -14.45
N GLN A 141 2.14 -21.51 -15.35
CA GLN A 141 2.64 -20.17 -15.05
C GLN A 141 1.84 -19.49 -13.93
N VAL A 142 0.51 -19.66 -13.89
CA VAL A 142 -0.32 -19.17 -12.78
C VAL A 142 0.07 -19.83 -11.45
N GLY A 143 0.34 -21.13 -11.45
CA GLY A 143 0.81 -21.84 -10.25
C GLY A 143 2.14 -21.31 -9.72
N GLU A 144 3.10 -21.05 -10.62
CA GLU A 144 4.42 -20.48 -10.28
C GLU A 144 4.27 -19.06 -9.71
N TRP A 145 3.42 -18.21 -10.29
CA TRP A 145 3.15 -16.87 -9.75
C TRP A 145 2.53 -16.92 -8.34
N PHE A 146 1.68 -17.89 -8.05
CA PHE A 146 1.18 -18.06 -6.69
C PHE A 146 2.26 -18.50 -5.70
N GLU A 147 3.21 -19.36 -6.10
CA GLU A 147 4.37 -19.70 -5.28
C GLU A 147 5.18 -18.44 -4.96
N ASP A 148 5.54 -17.66 -5.98
CA ASP A 148 6.30 -16.41 -5.83
C ASP A 148 5.63 -15.47 -4.82
N ALA A 149 4.34 -15.19 -5.02
CA ALA A 149 3.55 -14.32 -4.15
C ALA A 149 3.50 -14.86 -2.71
N TRP A 150 3.21 -16.15 -2.53
CA TRP A 150 3.05 -16.74 -1.20
C TRP A 150 4.38 -16.74 -0.43
N VAL A 151 5.48 -17.13 -1.08
CA VAL A 151 6.81 -17.10 -0.47
C VAL A 151 7.18 -15.68 -0.07
N ARG A 152 6.92 -14.70 -0.95
CA ARG A 152 7.21 -13.29 -0.69
C ARG A 152 6.39 -12.77 0.50
N TYR A 153 5.07 -12.91 0.45
CA TYR A 153 4.17 -12.41 1.48
C TYR A 153 4.45 -13.03 2.83
N HIS A 154 4.74 -14.34 2.87
CA HIS A 154 5.12 -14.99 4.12
C HIS A 154 6.46 -14.46 4.64
N THR A 155 7.43 -14.18 3.77
CA THR A 155 8.74 -13.62 4.20
C THR A 155 8.57 -12.27 4.88
N ASP A 156 7.72 -11.41 4.33
CA ASP A 156 7.58 -10.04 4.81
C ASP A 156 6.56 -9.90 5.96
N SER A 157 5.52 -10.73 5.97
CA SER A 157 4.46 -10.66 6.99
C SER A 157 4.55 -11.72 8.08
N GLY A 158 5.19 -12.86 7.81
CA GLY A 158 5.14 -14.06 8.66
C GLY A 158 3.82 -14.83 8.59
N HIS A 159 2.86 -14.41 7.75
CA HIS A 159 1.57 -15.05 7.57
C HIS A 159 1.53 -15.88 6.28
N HIS A 160 0.84 -17.01 6.32
CA HIS A 160 0.43 -17.69 5.09
C HIS A 160 -0.85 -17.02 4.54
N LEU A 161 -1.11 -17.23 3.25
CA LEU A 161 -2.44 -16.99 2.69
C LEU A 161 -3.49 -17.76 3.50
N TYR A 162 -4.74 -17.28 3.50
CA TYR A 162 -5.84 -17.93 4.20
C TYR A 162 -5.96 -19.41 3.77
N ASP A 163 -5.43 -20.30 4.61
CA ASP A 163 -5.36 -21.75 4.37
C ASP A 163 -6.00 -22.58 5.48
N ASN A 164 -6.60 -21.91 6.46
CA ASN A 164 -7.30 -22.56 7.56
C ASN A 164 -8.52 -23.33 7.01
N GLY A 165 -8.55 -24.65 7.26
CA GLY A 165 -9.55 -25.55 6.69
C GLY A 165 -9.39 -25.85 5.19
N CYS A 166 -8.26 -25.43 4.58
CA CYS A 166 -7.97 -25.61 3.15
C CYS A 166 -6.98 -26.75 2.85
N ASN A 167 -6.54 -27.48 3.87
CA ASN A 167 -5.52 -28.52 3.75
C ASN A 167 -4.23 -28.03 3.06
N ASN A 168 -3.78 -26.81 3.39
CA ASN A 168 -2.63 -26.14 2.76
C ASN A 168 -2.77 -25.94 1.24
N ASN A 169 -3.99 -25.94 0.68
CA ASN A 169 -4.24 -25.81 -0.75
C ASN A 169 -5.16 -24.64 -1.10
N VAL A 170 -4.71 -23.77 -2.00
CA VAL A 170 -5.58 -22.77 -2.67
C VAL A 170 -6.07 -23.33 -4.00
N ASN A 171 -7.35 -23.16 -4.30
CA ASN A 171 -7.95 -23.50 -5.58
C ASN A 171 -8.07 -22.23 -6.41
N VAL A 172 -7.48 -22.23 -7.59
CA VAL A 172 -7.55 -21.13 -8.54
C VAL A 172 -8.47 -21.54 -9.67
N GLN A 173 -9.41 -20.69 -10.03
CA GLN A 173 -10.33 -20.90 -11.15
C GLN A 173 -9.95 -19.92 -12.26
N LEU A 174 -9.56 -20.43 -13.42
CA LEU A 174 -9.38 -19.58 -14.59
C LEU A 174 -10.75 -19.28 -15.19
N GLU A 175 -11.22 -18.06 -14.99
CA GLU A 175 -12.56 -17.61 -15.39
C GLU A 175 -12.52 -16.22 -16.02
N ASP A 176 -13.43 -15.87 -16.91
CA ASP A 176 -13.55 -14.50 -17.44
C ASP A 176 -14.45 -13.68 -16.51
N GLY A 177 -13.88 -12.61 -15.93
CA GLY A 177 -14.55 -11.75 -14.96
C GLY A 177 -15.53 -10.77 -15.62
N VAL A 178 -16.50 -10.27 -14.85
CA VAL A 178 -17.43 -9.24 -15.34
C VAL A 178 -16.80 -7.85 -15.24
N GLY A 179 -15.87 -7.54 -16.14
CA GLY A 179 -15.16 -6.26 -16.16
C GLY A 179 -14.00 -6.16 -15.17
N TRP A 180 -13.57 -7.28 -14.59
CA TRP A 180 -12.46 -7.37 -13.63
C TRP A 180 -11.48 -8.44 -14.08
N SER A 181 -10.18 -8.22 -13.84
CA SER A 181 -9.13 -9.16 -14.22
C SER A 181 -8.87 -10.27 -13.18
N GLY A 182 -9.53 -10.23 -12.03
CA GLY A 182 -9.43 -11.22 -10.97
C GLY A 182 -10.64 -11.14 -10.02
N ILE A 183 -10.85 -12.21 -9.25
CA ILE A 183 -12.00 -12.36 -8.35
C ILE A 183 -11.54 -13.04 -7.05
N ALA A 184 -11.23 -12.25 -6.03
CA ALA A 184 -11.09 -12.75 -4.66
C ALA A 184 -12.48 -13.04 -4.09
N TYR A 185 -12.70 -14.31 -3.76
CA TYR A 185 -13.85 -14.69 -2.95
C TYR A 185 -13.49 -14.50 -1.48
N TRP A 186 -14.36 -13.85 -0.70
CA TRP A 186 -14.22 -13.75 0.76
C TRP A 186 -13.90 -15.12 1.37
N ALA A 187 -12.68 -15.25 1.88
CA ALA A 187 -12.18 -16.54 2.34
C ALA A 187 -12.94 -17.01 3.57
N SER A 188 -13.13 -18.32 3.71
CA SER A 188 -13.71 -18.91 4.93
C SER A 188 -13.27 -20.36 5.02
N SER A 189 -13.32 -20.97 6.21
CA SER A 189 -12.89 -22.37 6.37
C SER A 189 -13.58 -23.30 5.36
N GLY A 190 -12.78 -23.98 4.53
CA GLY A 190 -13.27 -24.85 3.46
C GLY A 190 -13.68 -24.14 2.16
N LYS A 191 -13.53 -22.81 2.08
CA LYS A 191 -13.65 -22.01 0.86
C LYS A 191 -12.32 -21.33 0.55
N CYS A 192 -11.57 -21.98 -0.33
CA CYS A 192 -10.20 -21.63 -0.63
C CYS A 192 -10.09 -21.43 -2.13
N THR A 193 -10.95 -20.58 -2.67
CA THR A 193 -11.15 -20.40 -4.10
C THR A 193 -10.86 -18.96 -4.50
N ILE A 194 -10.05 -18.79 -5.53
CA ILE A 194 -9.74 -17.49 -6.15
C ILE A 194 -10.01 -17.60 -7.65
N GLY A 195 -10.61 -16.57 -8.25
CA GLY A 195 -10.76 -16.44 -9.70
C GLY A 195 -9.64 -15.61 -10.30
N ILE A 196 -9.09 -16.05 -11.44
CA ILE A 196 -8.06 -15.33 -12.21
C ILE A 196 -8.54 -15.24 -13.66
N ASP A 197 -8.41 -14.05 -14.27
CA ASP A 197 -8.97 -13.79 -15.59
C ASP A 197 -8.34 -14.66 -16.69
N ALA A 198 -9.14 -15.59 -17.21
CA ALA A 198 -8.72 -16.51 -18.26
C ALA A 198 -8.30 -15.78 -19.57
N PRO A 199 -9.02 -14.76 -20.07
CA PRO A 199 -8.56 -13.93 -21.18
C PRO A 199 -7.19 -13.30 -20.98
N THR A 200 -6.92 -12.73 -19.80
CA THR A 200 -5.64 -12.08 -19.46
C THR A 200 -4.50 -13.10 -19.48
N VAL A 201 -4.69 -14.24 -18.81
CA VAL A 201 -3.75 -15.36 -18.81
C VAL A 201 -3.53 -15.91 -20.23
N ARG A 202 -4.61 -16.06 -20.99
CA ARG A 202 -4.57 -16.55 -22.38
C ARG A 202 -3.72 -15.66 -23.29
N ASN A 203 -3.69 -14.35 -23.02
CA ASN A 203 -2.93 -13.37 -23.79
C ASN A 203 -1.50 -13.16 -23.28
N GLY A 204 -1.02 -14.01 -22.35
CA GLY A 204 0.37 -13.98 -21.85
C GLY A 204 0.61 -13.02 -20.69
N GLY A 205 -0.44 -12.53 -20.03
CA GLY A 205 -0.36 -11.73 -18.81
C GLY A 205 -0.92 -12.48 -17.58
N GLY A 206 -1.25 -11.73 -16.52
CA GLY A 206 -1.98 -12.26 -15.37
C GLY A 206 -1.18 -12.34 -14.07
N GLN A 207 0.15 -12.16 -14.10
CA GLN A 207 0.99 -12.14 -12.89
C GLN A 207 0.50 -11.12 -11.86
N ARG A 208 0.30 -9.87 -12.29
CA ARG A 208 -0.22 -8.80 -11.43
C ARG A 208 -1.54 -9.19 -10.78
N THR A 209 -2.48 -9.74 -11.55
CA THR A 209 -3.74 -10.24 -11.01
C THR A 209 -3.49 -11.31 -9.95
N VAL A 210 -2.65 -12.31 -10.24
CA VAL A 210 -2.38 -13.40 -9.29
C VAL A 210 -1.84 -12.86 -7.97
N TYR A 211 -0.91 -11.92 -8.03
CA TYR A 211 -0.34 -11.29 -6.85
C TYR A 211 -1.41 -10.48 -6.08
N HIS A 212 -2.19 -9.65 -6.76
CA HIS A 212 -3.30 -8.89 -6.17
C HIS A 212 -4.31 -9.82 -5.45
N GLU A 213 -4.77 -10.88 -6.12
CA GLU A 213 -5.75 -11.79 -5.52
C GLU A 213 -5.14 -12.64 -4.40
N ALA A 214 -3.87 -13.02 -4.50
CA ALA A 214 -3.14 -13.66 -3.41
C ALA A 214 -3.02 -12.71 -2.20
N GLN A 215 -2.82 -11.41 -2.43
CA GLN A 215 -2.73 -10.41 -1.37
C GLN A 215 -4.07 -10.27 -0.61
N HIS A 216 -5.22 -10.36 -1.28
CA HIS A 216 -6.52 -10.47 -0.61
C HIS A 216 -6.59 -11.69 0.32
N TYR A 217 -6.10 -12.84 -0.13
CA TYR A 217 -6.08 -14.04 0.71
C TYR A 217 -5.11 -13.95 1.88
N LEU A 218 -4.00 -13.23 1.74
CA LEU A 218 -3.14 -12.89 2.88
C LEU A 218 -3.88 -11.96 3.84
N GLN A 219 -4.52 -10.92 3.33
CA GLN A 219 -5.30 -9.99 4.14
C GLN A 219 -6.38 -10.73 4.95
N TYR A 220 -7.05 -11.71 4.32
CA TYR A 220 -8.08 -12.48 5.00
C TYR A 220 -7.53 -13.42 6.07
N SER A 221 -6.24 -13.78 6.03
CA SER A 221 -5.62 -14.64 7.05
C SER A 221 -5.37 -13.95 8.39
N TYR A 222 -5.57 -12.63 8.45
CA TYR A 222 -5.73 -11.88 9.70
C TYR A 222 -7.19 -12.02 10.16
N ASP A 223 -7.53 -13.22 10.65
CA ASP A 223 -8.89 -13.65 10.94
C ASP A 223 -9.28 -13.61 12.43
N ASP A 224 -8.38 -13.18 13.32
CA ASP A 224 -8.66 -13.02 14.75
C ASP A 224 -9.48 -11.75 15.06
N GLY A 225 -9.56 -10.81 14.11
CA GLY A 225 -10.31 -9.56 14.26
C GLY A 225 -10.52 -8.79 12.96
N CYS A 226 -9.46 -8.71 12.14
CA CYS A 226 -9.41 -7.78 11.02
C CYS A 226 -10.36 -8.16 9.89
N TYR A 227 -10.36 -9.44 9.51
CA TYR A 227 -11.19 -10.00 8.45
C TYR A 227 -12.68 -9.66 8.61
N SER A 228 -13.21 -9.75 9.83
CA SER A 228 -14.63 -9.46 10.09
C SER A 228 -14.98 -7.99 9.83
N ASN A 229 -14.07 -7.08 10.16
CA ASN A 229 -14.21 -5.65 9.96
C ASN A 229 -14.11 -5.29 8.48
N LEU A 230 -13.12 -5.84 7.76
CA LEU A 230 -12.97 -5.72 6.31
C LEU A 230 -14.25 -6.13 5.58
N LYS A 231 -14.70 -7.36 5.84
CA LYS A 231 -15.88 -7.92 5.17
C LYS A 231 -17.15 -7.11 5.45
N ALA A 232 -17.33 -6.63 6.68
CA ALA A 232 -18.54 -5.89 7.04
C ALA A 232 -18.60 -4.49 6.41
N ASN A 233 -17.45 -3.86 6.22
CA ASN A 233 -17.35 -2.47 5.76
C ASN A 233 -17.10 -2.32 4.26
N TYR A 234 -16.77 -3.41 3.56
CA TYR A 234 -16.60 -3.43 2.11
C TYR A 234 -17.92 -3.24 1.34
N ASP A 235 -19.00 -3.93 1.74
CA ASP A 235 -20.30 -3.97 1.04
C ASP A 235 -21.36 -2.96 1.56
N GLY A 236 -20.95 -1.96 2.36
CA GLY A 236 -21.84 -1.15 3.22
C GLY A 236 -22.90 -0.24 2.55
N GLY A 237 -22.93 -0.12 1.22
CA GLY A 237 -24.08 0.45 0.52
C GLY A 237 -24.21 1.98 0.51
N SER A 238 -23.18 2.72 0.87
CA SER A 238 -22.93 4.06 0.31
C SER A 238 -21.60 3.98 -0.45
N ASP A 239 -21.46 4.71 -1.54
CA ASP A 239 -20.21 4.75 -2.31
C ASP A 239 -18.98 4.85 -1.37
N ALA A 240 -18.20 3.74 -1.27
CA ALA A 240 -16.80 3.64 -0.87
C ALA A 240 -16.30 3.57 0.61
N GLY A 241 -16.84 2.66 1.45
CA GLY A 241 -16.22 2.31 2.74
C GLY A 241 -14.94 1.44 2.63
N ASN A 242 -13.82 1.87 3.22
CA ASN A 242 -12.55 1.14 3.40
C ASN A 242 -11.91 0.45 2.17
N ALA A 243 -12.37 0.77 0.95
CA ALA A 243 -11.83 0.20 -0.29
C ALA A 243 -10.32 0.47 -0.46
N GLU A 244 -9.83 1.61 0.03
CA GLU A 244 -8.39 1.90 0.10
C GLU A 244 -7.64 0.79 0.86
N PHE A 245 -8.19 0.32 1.99
CA PHE A 245 -7.57 -0.69 2.85
C PHE A 245 -7.75 -2.14 2.39
N THR A 246 -8.64 -2.37 1.41
CA THR A 246 -8.92 -3.72 0.87
C THR A 246 -8.35 -3.84 -0.53
N GLU A 247 -8.93 -3.13 -1.50
CA GLU A 247 -8.46 -3.15 -2.89
C GLU A 247 -7.12 -2.43 -3.05
N GLY A 248 -6.94 -1.28 -2.40
CA GLY A 248 -5.70 -0.52 -2.54
C GLY A 248 -4.49 -1.25 -1.95
N TYR A 249 -4.69 -1.98 -0.85
CA TYR A 249 -3.66 -2.83 -0.27
C TYR A 249 -3.38 -4.07 -1.14
N ALA A 250 -4.40 -4.64 -1.76
CA ALA A 250 -4.22 -5.71 -2.73
C ALA A 250 -3.46 -5.24 -3.98
N ASP A 251 -3.73 -4.02 -4.46
CA ASP A 251 -3.03 -3.41 -5.59
C ASP A 251 -1.53 -3.25 -5.34
N VAL A 252 -1.11 -2.72 -4.18
CA VAL A 252 0.34 -2.58 -3.91
C VAL A 252 1.00 -3.89 -3.48
N GLY A 253 0.23 -4.91 -3.14
CA GLY A 253 0.77 -6.24 -2.80
C GLY A 253 1.44 -6.93 -3.98
N SER A 254 1.10 -6.53 -5.21
CA SER A 254 1.75 -7.03 -6.41
C SER A 254 3.00 -6.26 -6.80
N ASP A 255 3.08 -4.99 -6.42
CA ASP A 255 4.26 -4.14 -6.60
C ASP A 255 4.08 -2.82 -5.82
N SER A 256 5.09 -2.44 -5.07
CA SER A 256 5.20 -1.16 -4.38
C SER A 256 6.17 -0.19 -5.04
N VAL A 257 6.99 -0.59 -6.02
CA VAL A 257 8.06 0.28 -6.60
C VAL A 257 8.62 -0.02 -8.03
N ASP A 258 8.04 -0.89 -8.88
CA ASP A 258 8.56 -1.11 -10.25
C ASP A 258 7.95 -0.11 -11.25
N PRO A 259 8.76 0.75 -11.91
CA PRO A 259 8.30 1.75 -12.88
C PRO A 259 7.41 1.24 -14.01
N THR A 260 7.68 0.01 -14.45
CA THR A 260 6.98 -0.61 -15.58
C THR A 260 5.61 -1.14 -15.15
N ILE A 261 5.46 -1.47 -13.88
CA ILE A 261 4.25 -2.03 -13.29
C ILE A 261 3.43 -0.92 -12.61
N ASP A 262 4.06 0.11 -12.03
CA ASP A 262 3.47 1.34 -11.49
C ASP A 262 2.60 2.09 -12.51
N ALA A 263 3.04 2.17 -13.77
CA ALA A 263 2.24 2.70 -14.88
C ALA A 263 0.94 1.91 -15.13
N GLY A 264 0.85 0.66 -14.64
CA GLY A 264 -0.29 -0.25 -14.80
C GLY A 264 -1.36 -0.17 -13.71
N TYR A 265 -1.07 0.38 -12.52
CA TYR A 265 -2.06 0.50 -11.42
C TYR A 265 -2.93 1.75 -11.51
N GLN A 266 -2.78 2.57 -12.56
CA GLN A 266 -3.41 3.89 -12.64
C GLN A 266 -3.17 4.73 -11.36
N LEU A 267 -1.96 4.64 -10.79
CA LEU A 267 -1.63 5.29 -9.53
C LEU A 267 -2.04 6.77 -9.55
N GLY A 268 -2.98 7.13 -8.68
CA GLY A 268 -3.44 8.51 -8.53
C GLY A 268 -4.33 9.10 -9.65
N SER A 269 -4.82 8.32 -10.62
CA SER A 269 -5.82 8.83 -11.61
C SER A 269 -7.18 9.12 -10.97
N SER A 270 -7.47 8.48 -9.84
CA SER A 270 -8.72 8.56 -9.09
C SER A 270 -8.63 9.34 -7.78
N TYR A 271 -7.47 9.95 -7.45
CA TYR A 271 -7.29 10.69 -6.20
C TYR A 271 -8.32 11.82 -6.07
N ASN A 272 -9.24 11.67 -5.11
CA ASN A 272 -10.26 12.64 -4.79
C ASN A 272 -10.11 13.11 -3.34
N PRO A 273 -9.50 14.29 -3.09
CA PRO A 273 -9.29 14.76 -1.74
C PRO A 273 -10.56 15.31 -1.07
N SER A 274 -11.68 15.46 -1.78
CA SER A 274 -12.89 16.12 -1.24
C SER A 274 -13.72 15.26 -0.28
N THR A 275 -13.38 13.99 -0.12
CA THR A 275 -14.07 13.00 0.72
C THR A 275 -13.07 12.31 1.63
N SER A 276 -13.50 11.81 2.79
CA SER A 276 -12.63 11.03 3.67
C SER A 276 -12.00 9.87 2.91
N MET A 277 -10.74 9.55 3.21
CA MET A 277 -10.08 8.32 2.74
C MET A 277 -10.85 7.06 3.19
N TYR A 278 -11.56 7.12 4.31
CA TYR A 278 -12.38 6.00 4.78
C TYR A 278 -13.69 5.84 3.99
N ASP A 279 -14.13 6.90 3.32
CA ASP A 279 -15.37 6.96 2.54
C ASP A 279 -15.12 6.94 1.03
N LYS A 280 -13.87 7.07 0.56
CA LYS A 280 -13.53 6.93 -0.85
C LYS A 280 -12.08 6.52 -1.08
N ASN A 281 -11.85 5.69 -2.10
CA ASN A 281 -10.52 5.30 -2.56
C ASN A 281 -9.70 6.55 -2.98
N TYR A 282 -8.49 6.68 -2.46
CA TYR A 282 -7.51 7.74 -2.77
C TYR A 282 -6.61 7.36 -3.96
N GLY A 283 -6.96 6.31 -4.68
CA GLY A 283 -6.22 5.78 -5.82
C GLY A 283 -4.89 5.17 -5.41
N ASN A 284 -4.86 4.50 -4.25
CA ASN A 284 -3.71 3.82 -3.63
C ASN A 284 -2.58 4.78 -3.20
N ARG A 285 -2.82 6.08 -3.34
CA ARG A 285 -1.85 7.14 -3.09
C ARG A 285 -1.54 7.28 -1.60
N PHE A 286 -2.55 7.15 -0.74
CA PHE A 286 -2.30 7.17 0.70
C PHE A 286 -1.46 5.97 1.11
N LEU A 287 -1.78 4.79 0.59
CA LEU A 287 -1.01 3.60 0.92
C LEU A 287 0.45 3.68 0.46
N LYS A 288 0.71 4.14 -0.77
CA LYS A 288 2.09 4.38 -1.25
C LYS A 288 2.84 5.32 -0.30
N TYR A 289 2.21 6.42 0.10
CA TYR A 289 2.78 7.32 1.10
C TYR A 289 3.01 6.64 2.46
N LEU A 290 2.05 5.82 2.92
CA LEU A 290 2.13 5.09 4.19
C LEU A 290 3.33 4.14 4.21
N ILE A 291 3.46 3.30 3.19
CA ILE A 291 4.54 2.32 3.12
C ILE A 291 5.89 3.03 3.00
N GLU A 292 6.04 3.97 2.07
CA GLU A 292 7.34 4.60 1.86
C GLU A 292 7.84 5.40 3.07
N GLN A 293 6.94 6.03 3.82
CA GLN A 293 7.30 6.85 4.98
C GLN A 293 7.50 6.04 6.27
N LEU A 294 6.87 4.87 6.40
CA LEU A 294 6.83 4.12 7.66
C LEU A 294 7.42 2.70 7.59
N GLY A 295 7.56 2.13 6.40
CA GLY A 295 8.17 0.83 6.22
C GLY A 295 9.70 0.90 6.28
N THR A 296 10.30 -0.28 6.39
CA THR A 296 11.73 -0.43 6.68
C THR A 296 12.41 -1.55 5.91
N VAL A 297 11.65 -2.40 5.22
CA VAL A 297 12.20 -3.56 4.48
C VAL A 297 12.43 -3.26 3.00
N GLY A 298 13.31 -4.03 2.37
CA GLY A 298 13.66 -3.84 0.97
C GLY A 298 14.48 -2.58 0.71
N ASN A 299 14.96 -2.43 -0.51
CA ASN A 299 15.63 -1.22 -1.00
C ASN A 299 14.81 -0.63 -2.15
N PRO A 300 15.08 0.60 -2.61
CA PRO A 300 14.30 1.22 -3.69
C PRO A 300 14.27 0.46 -5.03
N ASN A 301 15.06 -0.60 -5.24
CA ASN A 301 14.97 -1.45 -6.43
C ASN A 301 14.24 -2.78 -6.18
N ASP A 302 13.70 -3.00 -4.97
CA ASP A 302 12.94 -4.20 -4.61
C ASP A 302 11.45 -3.92 -4.77
N PRO A 303 10.69 -4.59 -5.67
CA PRO A 303 9.27 -4.33 -5.92
C PRO A 303 8.32 -4.45 -4.70
N TRP A 304 8.80 -4.80 -3.52
CA TRP A 304 8.02 -4.70 -2.27
C TRP A 304 8.74 -3.85 -1.22
N HIS A 305 9.47 -2.83 -1.65
CA HIS A 305 10.10 -1.85 -0.78
C HIS A 305 9.08 -1.28 0.21
N HIS A 306 9.44 -1.34 1.49
CA HIS A 306 8.70 -0.83 2.64
C HIS A 306 7.29 -1.41 2.84
N ILE A 307 6.97 -2.54 2.19
CA ILE A 307 5.65 -3.18 2.29
C ILE A 307 5.31 -3.64 3.72
N ASP A 308 6.31 -3.75 4.60
CA ASP A 308 6.15 -4.16 6.01
C ASP A 308 5.20 -3.25 6.79
N ALA A 309 5.12 -1.96 6.46
CA ALA A 309 4.14 -1.06 7.08
C ALA A 309 2.69 -1.45 6.78
N MET A 310 2.41 -1.96 5.58
CA MET A 310 1.10 -2.49 5.20
C MET A 310 0.74 -3.72 6.05
N TYR A 311 1.69 -4.64 6.23
CA TYR A 311 1.47 -5.83 7.05
C TYR A 311 1.35 -5.49 8.54
N ALA A 312 2.07 -4.48 9.03
CA ALA A 312 1.89 -3.96 10.39
C ALA A 312 0.48 -3.39 10.60
N HIS A 313 -0.13 -2.77 9.58
CA HIS A 313 -1.53 -2.35 9.64
C HIS A 313 -2.47 -3.54 9.83
N TYR A 314 -2.30 -4.61 9.04
CA TYR A 314 -3.11 -5.82 9.21
C TYR A 314 -2.93 -6.45 10.58
N ALA A 315 -1.71 -6.63 11.04
CA ALA A 315 -1.42 -7.20 12.36
C ALA A 315 -2.03 -6.37 13.50
N MET A 316 -1.99 -5.04 13.41
CA MET A 316 -2.62 -4.18 14.40
C MET A 316 -4.14 -4.21 14.31
N CYS A 317 -4.69 -4.22 13.10
CA CYS A 317 -6.13 -4.39 12.86
C CYS A 317 -6.65 -5.69 13.47
N ASP A 318 -5.89 -6.77 13.34
CA ASP A 318 -6.22 -8.08 13.89
C ASP A 318 -6.15 -8.08 15.42
N ALA A 319 -5.17 -7.38 16.00
CA ALA A 319 -5.07 -7.23 17.45
C ALA A 319 -6.14 -6.31 18.06
N GLN A 320 -6.73 -5.40 17.28
CA GLN A 320 -7.67 -4.37 17.76
C GLN A 320 -9.12 -4.55 17.27
N ASP A 321 -9.40 -5.56 16.45
CA ASP A 321 -10.70 -5.83 15.82
C ASP A 321 -11.25 -4.65 14.99
N THR A 322 -10.38 -3.82 14.40
CA THR A 322 -10.77 -2.60 13.69
C THR A 322 -9.79 -2.22 12.59
N LEU A 323 -10.29 -1.71 11.47
CA LEU A 323 -9.42 -1.12 10.43
C LEU A 323 -8.93 0.29 10.77
N TYR A 324 -9.55 0.93 11.75
CA TYR A 324 -9.24 2.30 12.15
C TYR A 324 -8.08 2.35 13.16
N VAL A 325 -6.92 1.80 12.78
CA VAL A 325 -5.74 1.65 13.67
C VAL A 325 -4.64 2.68 13.46
N LEU A 326 -4.80 3.58 12.49
CA LEU A 326 -3.75 4.54 12.11
C LEU A 326 -3.31 5.46 13.25
N ASP A 327 -4.19 5.79 14.20
CA ASP A 327 -3.83 6.62 15.37
C ASP A 327 -2.81 5.96 16.30
N ASP A 328 -2.81 4.63 16.36
CA ASP A 328 -1.80 3.85 17.12
C ASP A 328 -0.63 3.42 16.22
N LEU A 329 -0.93 3.03 14.97
CA LEU A 329 0.06 2.49 14.03
C LEU A 329 1.12 3.53 13.66
N ILE A 330 0.70 4.74 13.30
CA ILE A 330 1.60 5.78 12.79
C ILE A 330 2.61 6.19 13.88
N PRO A 331 2.21 6.50 15.14
CA PRO A 331 3.18 6.74 16.20
C PRO A 331 4.08 5.55 16.47
N SER A 332 3.56 4.31 16.39
CA SER A 332 4.35 3.11 16.62
C SER A 332 5.45 2.95 15.58
N LEU A 333 5.11 2.97 14.28
CA LEU A 333 6.07 2.77 13.20
C LEU A 333 7.03 3.95 13.03
N SER A 334 6.56 5.18 13.24
CA SER A 334 7.40 6.38 13.12
C SER A 334 8.31 6.65 14.33
N GLY A 335 8.29 5.78 15.36
CA GLY A 335 9.04 5.98 16.60
C GLY A 335 8.57 7.22 17.39
N GLY A 336 7.29 7.58 17.26
CA GLY A 336 6.67 8.75 17.86
C GLY A 336 6.97 10.06 17.15
N LYS A 337 7.59 10.02 15.95
CA LYS A 337 7.86 11.21 15.12
C LYS A 337 6.56 11.91 14.71
N TRP A 338 5.51 11.13 14.39
CA TRP A 338 4.24 11.65 13.92
C TRP A 338 3.05 11.03 14.67
N SER A 339 2.08 11.89 14.97
CA SER A 339 0.69 11.48 15.19
C SER A 339 -0.02 11.25 13.85
N MET A 340 -1.19 10.60 13.86
CA MET A 340 -2.01 10.45 12.65
C MET A 340 -2.34 11.80 12.00
N ASP A 341 -2.76 12.80 12.79
CA ASP A 341 -3.05 14.15 12.25
C ASP A 341 -1.83 14.77 11.54
N GLN A 342 -0.64 14.66 12.14
CA GLN A 342 0.58 15.18 11.53
C GLN A 342 0.96 14.42 10.26
N PHE A 343 0.73 13.12 10.24
CA PHE A 343 1.00 12.27 9.09
C PHE A 343 0.08 12.62 7.91
N PHE A 344 -1.22 12.77 8.14
CA PHE A 344 -2.16 13.26 7.12
C PHE A 344 -1.82 14.68 6.66
N LEU A 345 -1.40 15.55 7.59
CA LEU A 345 -0.95 16.89 7.26
C LEU A 345 0.28 16.87 6.33
N ASN A 346 1.18 15.91 6.49
CA ASN A 346 2.32 15.71 5.59
C ASN A 346 1.90 15.08 4.26
N PHE A 347 1.04 14.05 4.29
CA PHE A 347 0.47 13.42 3.10
C PHE A 347 -0.19 14.45 2.16
N PHE A 348 -1.06 15.30 2.69
CA PHE A 348 -1.72 16.33 1.87
C PHE A 348 -0.73 17.35 1.31
N ALA A 349 0.31 17.70 2.08
CA ALA A 349 1.37 18.59 1.63
C ALA A 349 2.24 17.95 0.53
N ALA A 350 2.59 16.67 0.67
CA ALA A 350 3.36 15.90 -0.33
C ALA A 350 2.64 15.89 -1.68
N ASN A 351 1.32 15.69 -1.67
CA ASN A 351 0.50 15.67 -2.89
C ASN A 351 0.46 16.98 -3.67
N TRP A 352 0.68 18.12 -3.01
CA TRP A 352 0.83 19.41 -3.69
C TRP A 352 2.30 19.69 -4.05
N ALA A 353 3.23 19.33 -3.16
CA ALA A 353 4.65 19.62 -3.28
C ALA A 353 5.42 18.66 -4.19
N LEU A 354 4.77 17.60 -4.68
CA LEU A 354 5.38 16.47 -5.38
C LEU A 354 6.50 16.84 -6.37
N ALA A 355 6.25 17.85 -7.20
CA ALA A 355 7.18 18.25 -8.26
C ALA A 355 8.32 19.16 -7.77
N TRP A 356 8.28 19.62 -6.52
CA TRP A 356 9.12 20.72 -6.01
C TRP A 356 9.77 20.46 -4.64
N ALA A 357 9.35 19.44 -3.91
CA ALA A 357 9.97 19.09 -2.63
C ALA A 357 11.41 18.59 -2.85
N ASP A 358 12.33 18.94 -1.95
CA ASP A 358 13.69 18.41 -1.96
C ASP A 358 13.73 17.09 -1.16
N PRO A 359 14.02 15.93 -1.79
CA PRO A 359 14.07 14.65 -1.08
C PRO A 359 15.10 14.63 0.07
N ALA A 360 16.18 15.40 -0.03
CA ALA A 360 17.26 15.38 0.96
C ALA A 360 16.91 16.16 2.24
N THR A 361 16.07 17.19 2.13
CA THR A 361 15.75 18.10 3.25
C THR A 361 14.27 18.09 3.64
N GLN A 362 13.41 17.51 2.80
CA GLN A 362 11.95 17.49 2.94
C GLN A 362 11.41 16.09 2.65
N SER A 363 12.04 15.08 3.24
CA SER A 363 11.75 13.66 2.94
C SER A 363 10.29 13.28 3.27
N GLU A 364 9.60 14.03 4.12
CA GLU A 364 8.18 13.82 4.43
C GLU A 364 7.21 14.35 3.36
N LEU A 365 7.72 15.11 2.38
CA LEU A 365 6.93 15.71 1.30
C LEU A 365 7.16 15.02 -0.05
N VAL A 366 7.96 13.96 -0.06
CA VAL A 366 8.28 13.19 -1.27
C VAL A 366 7.73 11.78 -1.12
N TYR A 367 7.41 11.20 -2.27
CA TYR A 367 7.34 9.76 -2.42
C TYR A 367 8.72 9.34 -2.92
N LEU A 368 9.36 8.41 -2.20
CA LEU A 368 10.75 8.02 -2.39
C LEU A 368 10.99 7.30 -3.72
N ASP A 369 9.95 6.67 -4.24
CA ASP A 369 9.99 5.91 -5.49
C ASP A 369 9.20 6.56 -6.63
N ASP A 370 8.96 7.87 -6.56
CA ASP A 370 8.29 8.56 -7.65
C ASP A 370 9.16 8.61 -8.91
N ASP A 371 8.85 7.72 -9.84
CA ASP A 371 9.19 7.94 -11.24
C ASP A 371 8.62 9.29 -11.71
N PRO A 372 9.36 10.03 -12.54
CA PRO A 372 8.85 11.26 -13.10
C PRO A 372 7.60 11.01 -13.97
N GLY A 373 6.42 11.29 -13.40
CA GLY A 373 5.15 11.36 -14.13
C GLY A 373 4.04 10.39 -13.69
N THR A 374 4.23 9.58 -12.64
CA THR A 374 3.24 8.60 -12.16
C THR A 374 2.07 9.22 -11.41
N HIS A 375 2.27 10.35 -10.72
CA HIS A 375 1.22 11.01 -9.96
C HIS A 375 0.90 12.41 -10.50
N ASN A 376 -0.38 12.67 -10.81
CA ASN A 376 -0.85 14.03 -11.04
C ASN A 376 -0.80 14.84 -9.74
N GLY A 377 -0.51 16.14 -9.84
CA GLY A 377 -0.66 17.06 -8.72
C GLY A 377 -2.08 17.04 -8.15
N ALA A 378 -2.23 17.37 -6.86
CA ALA A 378 -3.54 17.41 -6.23
C ALA A 378 -4.52 18.32 -7.00
N PRO A 379 -5.79 17.89 -7.20
CA PRO A 379 -6.78 18.72 -7.89
C PRO A 379 -7.05 19.98 -7.06
N LEU A 380 -6.90 21.15 -7.70
CA LEU A 380 -7.13 22.43 -7.05
C LEU A 380 -8.62 22.70 -6.88
N THR A 381 -9.03 23.04 -5.65
CA THR A 381 -10.36 23.54 -5.31
C THR A 381 -10.58 24.91 -5.93
N GLN A 382 -9.60 25.82 -5.79
CA GLN A 382 -9.59 27.13 -6.41
C GLN A 382 -8.17 27.56 -6.74
N SER A 383 -8.02 28.40 -7.76
CA SER A 383 -6.77 29.07 -8.06
C SER A 383 -6.99 30.50 -8.55
N ALA A 384 -6.01 31.36 -8.30
CA ALA A 384 -6.03 32.74 -8.81
C ALA A 384 -4.62 33.25 -9.11
N SER A 385 -4.53 34.22 -10.02
CA SER A 385 -3.30 35.00 -10.23
C SER A 385 -3.41 36.33 -9.50
N LEU A 386 -2.39 36.72 -8.73
CA LEU A 386 -2.42 37.92 -7.90
C LEU A 386 -1.28 38.88 -8.27
N SER A 387 -1.62 40.07 -8.77
CA SER A 387 -0.65 41.16 -9.01
C SER A 387 -0.64 42.21 -7.89
N SER A 388 -1.79 42.41 -7.23
CA SER A 388 -1.98 43.26 -6.06
C SER A 388 -3.33 42.94 -5.40
N GLY A 389 -3.57 43.44 -4.19
CA GLY A 389 -4.84 43.27 -3.49
C GLY A 389 -4.96 41.93 -2.76
N SER A 390 -6.19 41.47 -2.55
CA SER A 390 -6.50 40.26 -1.79
C SER A 390 -7.48 39.39 -2.56
N GLN A 391 -7.30 38.07 -2.44
CA GLN A 391 -8.25 37.06 -2.86
C GLN A 391 -8.76 36.35 -1.61
N THR A 392 -10.07 36.11 -1.54
CA THR A 392 -10.70 35.41 -0.43
C THR A 392 -11.58 34.30 -0.97
N TRP A 393 -11.49 33.13 -0.34
CA TRP A 393 -12.35 32.00 -0.59
C TRP A 393 -13.04 31.61 0.71
N SER A 394 -14.26 31.09 0.60
CA SER A 394 -15.00 30.54 1.73
C SER A 394 -15.38 29.13 1.36
N SER A 395 -15.08 28.19 2.25
CA SER A 395 -15.51 26.81 2.14
C SER A 395 -16.00 26.30 3.49
N THR A 396 -16.67 25.15 3.46
CA THR A 396 -16.92 24.36 4.66
C THR A 396 -15.65 23.61 5.03
N SER A 397 -15.51 23.23 6.30
CA SER A 397 -14.45 22.31 6.71
C SER A 397 -14.50 21.04 5.85
N PRO A 398 -13.36 20.59 5.29
CA PRO A 398 -13.27 19.28 4.69
C PRO A 398 -13.71 18.20 5.68
N ASP A 399 -14.10 17.05 5.16
CA ASP A 399 -14.36 15.87 5.95
C ASP A 399 -13.11 15.39 6.71
N ASP A 400 -13.29 14.48 7.67
CA ASP A 400 -12.17 13.91 8.42
C ASP A 400 -11.22 13.19 7.46
N TYR A 401 -9.93 13.55 7.53
CA TYR A 401 -8.89 13.04 6.62
C TYR A 401 -9.22 13.29 5.14
N ALA A 402 -9.80 14.45 4.84
CA ALA A 402 -9.99 15.02 3.51
C ALA A 402 -9.25 16.37 3.38
N ALA A 403 -9.12 16.90 2.17
CA ALA A 403 -8.41 18.14 1.89
C ALA A 403 -9.03 18.99 0.78
N GLU A 404 -8.79 20.30 0.87
CA GLU A 404 -9.02 21.27 -0.20
C GLU A 404 -7.71 21.98 -0.56
N TYR A 405 -7.49 22.19 -1.85
CA TYR A 405 -6.25 22.75 -2.36
C TYR A 405 -6.50 24.12 -2.99
N PHE A 406 -5.85 25.13 -2.46
CA PHE A 406 -5.97 26.52 -2.90
C PHE A 406 -4.61 27.01 -3.38
N GLU A 407 -4.56 27.63 -4.56
CA GLU A 407 -3.29 28.08 -5.15
C GLU A 407 -3.32 29.54 -5.60
N ILE A 408 -2.26 30.28 -5.32
CA ILE A 408 -2.04 31.64 -5.82
C ILE A 408 -0.81 31.66 -6.71
N THR A 409 -0.93 32.19 -7.93
CA THR A 409 0.21 32.49 -8.80
C THR A 409 0.57 33.98 -8.70
N PRO A 410 1.59 34.38 -7.93
CA PRO A 410 1.99 35.77 -7.80
C PRO A 410 2.55 36.31 -9.14
N GLN A 411 2.07 37.48 -9.55
CA GLN A 411 2.52 38.18 -10.76
C GLN A 411 3.65 39.16 -10.43
N ASN A 412 4.37 39.64 -11.44
CA ASN A 412 5.64 40.40 -11.32
C ASN A 412 5.71 41.46 -10.19
N ASP A 413 4.60 42.15 -9.91
CA ASP A 413 4.52 43.23 -8.92
C ASP A 413 4.14 42.75 -7.49
N CYS A 414 3.71 41.49 -7.33
CA CYS A 414 3.34 40.88 -6.06
C CYS A 414 4.56 40.25 -5.38
N LYS A 415 5.39 41.07 -4.72
CA LYS A 415 6.64 40.62 -4.08
C LYS A 415 6.45 39.79 -2.82
N TYR A 416 5.29 39.87 -2.20
CA TYR A 416 4.95 39.10 -1.01
C TYR A 416 3.48 38.70 -1.07
N VAL A 417 3.19 37.50 -0.57
CA VAL A 417 1.82 36.98 -0.42
C VAL A 417 1.64 36.60 1.05
N GLU A 418 0.70 37.25 1.71
CA GLU A 418 0.22 36.81 3.01
C GLU A 418 -0.95 35.85 2.80
N VAL A 419 -0.85 34.66 3.36
CA VAL A 419 -1.92 33.67 3.35
C VAL A 419 -2.42 33.53 4.77
N SER A 420 -3.74 33.62 4.93
CA SER A 420 -4.42 33.47 6.22
C SER A 420 -5.58 32.50 6.08
N VAL A 421 -5.74 31.64 7.09
CA VAL A 421 -6.90 30.80 7.31
C VAL A 421 -7.58 31.30 8.57
N ASP A 422 -8.89 31.55 8.47
CA ASP A 422 -9.78 32.00 9.53
C ASP A 422 -10.82 30.89 9.75
N GLY A 423 -10.59 30.07 10.77
CA GLY A 423 -11.40 28.92 11.12
C GLY A 423 -12.52 29.27 12.08
N GLN A 424 -13.49 28.36 12.23
CA GLN A 424 -14.49 28.53 13.29
C GLN A 424 -13.85 28.33 14.66
N ALA A 425 -14.31 29.09 15.67
CA ALA A 425 -13.87 28.92 17.04
C ALA A 425 -14.09 27.47 17.52
N GLY A 426 -13.05 26.86 18.10
CA GLY A 426 -12.99 25.46 18.50
C GLY A 426 -12.64 24.47 17.38
N ALA A 427 -12.41 24.92 16.15
CA ALA A 427 -12.02 24.05 15.05
C ALA A 427 -10.59 23.50 15.21
N ARG A 428 -10.40 22.27 14.72
CA ARG A 428 -9.10 21.58 14.71
C ARG A 428 -8.71 21.28 13.25
N LEU A 429 -8.47 22.33 12.47
CA LEU A 429 -8.15 22.22 11.05
C LEU A 429 -6.67 21.92 10.85
N GLY A 430 -6.37 20.94 10.00
CA GLY A 430 -5.01 20.77 9.47
C GLY A 430 -4.73 21.83 8.41
N ILE A 431 -3.76 22.71 8.65
CA ILE A 431 -3.46 23.84 7.77
C ILE A 431 -2.02 23.72 7.27
N ASN A 432 -1.86 23.57 5.95
CA ASN A 432 -0.57 23.70 5.27
C ASN A 432 -0.54 25.02 4.49
N LEU A 433 0.39 25.91 4.84
CA LEU A 433 0.72 27.10 4.05
C LEU A 433 2.08 26.87 3.41
N MET A 434 2.11 26.89 2.08
CA MET A 434 3.28 26.46 1.29
C MET A 434 3.54 27.46 0.18
N ALA A 435 4.80 27.60 -0.22
CA ALA A 435 5.20 28.39 -1.37
C ALA A 435 6.34 27.68 -2.11
N ALA A 436 6.24 27.61 -3.44
CA ALA A 436 7.19 26.90 -4.27
C ALA A 436 7.74 27.78 -5.40
N ASP A 437 8.99 27.54 -5.77
CA ASP A 437 9.50 27.93 -7.07
C ASP A 437 9.43 26.70 -7.98
N THR A 438 8.61 26.77 -9.04
CA THR A 438 8.53 25.67 -10.01
C THR A 438 9.77 25.56 -10.90
N SER A 439 10.78 26.42 -10.72
CA SER A 439 12.09 26.31 -11.35
C SER A 439 13.14 25.78 -10.38
N ALA A 440 14.12 25.03 -10.90
CA ALA A 440 15.16 24.42 -10.06
C ALA A 440 16.11 25.48 -9.45
N PRO A 441 16.64 25.28 -8.22
CA PRO A 441 16.49 24.10 -7.38
C PRO A 441 15.12 24.01 -6.69
N THR A 442 14.55 22.81 -6.74
CA THR A 442 13.25 22.47 -6.18
C THR A 442 13.34 22.36 -4.67
N SER A 443 12.74 23.32 -3.95
CA SER A 443 12.41 23.18 -2.53
C SER A 443 11.14 23.97 -2.24
N VAL A 444 10.39 23.56 -1.22
CA VAL A 444 9.15 24.24 -0.82
C VAL A 444 9.33 24.92 0.52
N SER A 445 8.96 26.21 0.60
CA SER A 445 8.80 26.88 1.89
C SER A 445 7.49 26.42 2.52
N ARG A 446 7.55 25.66 3.63
CA ARG A 446 6.35 25.13 4.31
C ARG A 446 6.20 25.67 5.72
N SER A 447 4.96 25.94 6.09
CA SER A 447 4.53 26.21 7.46
C SER A 447 3.23 25.47 7.70
N ALA A 448 3.22 24.56 8.67
CA ALA A 448 2.07 23.73 9.00
C ALA A 448 1.56 24.05 10.41
N SER A 449 0.26 23.89 10.63
CA SER A 449 -0.39 24.05 11.93
C SER A 449 -1.63 23.17 12.02
N ILE A 450 -2.03 22.83 13.24
CA ILE A 450 -3.36 22.26 13.52
C ILE A 450 -4.06 23.21 14.48
N GLY A 451 -5.21 23.75 14.09
CA GLY A 451 -5.94 24.70 14.93
C GLY A 451 -7.03 25.46 14.17
N GLU A 452 -7.42 26.59 14.74
CA GLU A 452 -8.49 27.44 14.21
C GLU A 452 -7.96 28.34 13.10
N ASP A 453 -6.96 29.16 13.44
CA ASP A 453 -6.44 30.20 12.56
C ASP A 453 -4.94 30.04 12.33
N TYR A 454 -4.50 30.42 11.14
CA TYR A 454 -3.07 30.45 10.84
C TYR A 454 -2.74 31.45 9.74
N VAL A 455 -1.68 32.23 9.95
CA VAL A 455 -1.22 33.24 9.00
C VAL A 455 0.27 33.12 8.75
N ARG A 456 0.67 33.22 7.48
CA ARG A 456 2.08 33.26 7.06
C ARG A 456 2.28 34.21 5.89
N LEU A 457 3.46 34.83 5.87
CA LEU A 457 3.92 35.68 4.78
C LEU A 457 5.01 34.95 4.01
N PHE A 458 4.84 34.83 2.70
CA PHE A 458 5.84 34.27 1.80
C PHE A 458 6.36 35.37 0.86
N ALA A 459 7.62 35.24 0.44
CA ALA A 459 8.09 35.95 -0.74
C ALA A 459 7.31 35.44 -1.97
N GLY A 460 6.87 36.35 -2.83
CA GLY A 460 6.12 36.06 -4.05
C GLY A 460 7.01 36.20 -5.29
N ALA A 461 6.54 36.96 -6.28
CA ALA A 461 7.13 37.01 -7.61
C ALA A 461 8.63 37.38 -7.62
N GLY A 462 9.41 36.47 -8.18
CA GLY A 462 10.88 36.52 -8.24
C GLY A 462 11.58 35.66 -7.19
N VAL A 463 10.84 35.03 -6.28
CA VAL A 463 11.33 34.02 -5.34
C VAL A 463 10.47 32.76 -5.40
N HIS A 464 9.15 32.88 -5.25
CA HIS A 464 8.20 31.80 -5.44
C HIS A 464 7.20 32.18 -6.53
N ASN A 465 6.69 31.19 -7.26
CA ASN A 465 5.71 31.38 -8.32
C ASN A 465 4.42 30.56 -8.11
N LYS A 466 4.31 29.87 -6.97
CA LYS A 466 3.16 29.10 -6.51
C LYS A 466 2.97 29.22 -5.01
#